data_AF-A0AAD9AH61-F1
#
_entry.id   AF-A0AAD9AH61-F1
#
_cell.length_a   1.000
_cell.length_b   1.000
_cell.length_c   1.000
_cell.angle_alpha   90.00
_cell.angle_beta   90.00
_cell.angle_gamma   90.00
#
_symmetry.space_group_name_H-M   'P 1'
#
loop_
_entity.id
_entity.type
_entity.pdbx_description
1 polymer ?
#
loop_
_entity_poly.entity_id
_entity_poly.type
_entity_poly.pdbx_seq_one_letter_code
_entity_poly.pdbx_strand_id
1 'polypeptide(L)'
;MARITDLPPEIIESILWSLDSVRSLIAALRSCRRFYAFVQQSEKIATGILRRKISPAILPYVAALEASYLCDDFPDVILKLIEPRHDDPDAPSGESDESNSESEVELEDFEEPLNDIEGSLDEFDDFDTESSDSFPGRRAFKFDCFLAARKLLKMLYDQPSALVDIILPPVPIFDLHVVERRYDKFSKIATDFAGFAWERLSEIDGGVPQEVTLSSAEHDRFCRAIYRLEIFYVLYNIMERNGNTVYDWFFLRHSPWENEQMACIYHFLEMRFTRNTHEVFAHDVGFGKRKVDYLRLWTKNKSRQLWLSQGIEYIDDVTMQHDYESKKRMLETTDGVHYAHFPEVLCGIEPQMFSIDYWRRSWRMTFADGATIITTKEGVLSRVLREEDKDHDLGPRESWIAANLGMRKCVSLLMDGNDWLRECAYLFWDWDRVRRYQLSGLWQHAPVRMPYTKCGANIKEMKESFVERSKIWDEGGRGYWSKGDTSRIVWPESEAMEQASGS
;
A
#
# COMPACT_ATOMS: atom_id res chain seq x y z
N MET A 1 -5.57 -54.05 -7.95
CA MET A 1 -6.06 -52.67 -7.81
C MET A 1 -5.49 -51.87 -8.95
N ALA A 2 -6.33 -51.20 -9.76
CA ALA A 2 -5.86 -50.29 -10.80
C ALA A 2 -5.15 -49.10 -10.13
N ARG A 3 -3.96 -48.72 -10.61
CA ARG A 3 -3.26 -47.53 -10.13
C ARG A 3 -3.80 -46.32 -10.89
N ILE A 4 -3.82 -45.14 -10.28
CA ILE A 4 -4.21 -43.89 -10.97
C ILE A 4 -3.34 -43.67 -12.23
N THR A 5 -2.10 -44.13 -12.22
CA THR A 5 -1.19 -44.08 -13.37
C THR A 5 -1.60 -44.94 -14.56
N ASP A 6 -2.58 -45.84 -14.38
CA ASP A 6 -3.08 -46.74 -15.43
C ASP A 6 -4.32 -46.16 -16.12
N LEU A 7 -4.81 -45.00 -15.65
CA LEU A 7 -5.94 -44.30 -16.24
C LEU A 7 -5.55 -43.60 -17.57
N PRO A 8 -6.52 -43.38 -18.47
CA PRO A 8 -6.32 -42.53 -19.64
C PRO A 8 -5.81 -41.13 -19.26
N PRO A 9 -4.94 -40.51 -20.08
CA PRO A 9 -4.39 -39.18 -19.80
C PRO A 9 -5.45 -38.12 -19.51
N GLU A 10 -6.60 -38.17 -20.18
CA GLU A 10 -7.70 -37.23 -20.03
C GLU A 10 -8.35 -37.34 -18.64
N ILE A 11 -8.40 -38.54 -18.08
CA ILE A 11 -8.90 -38.77 -16.72
C ILE A 11 -7.87 -38.29 -15.70
N ILE A 12 -6.57 -38.53 -15.95
CA ILE A 12 -5.51 -37.99 -15.10
C ILE A 12 -5.55 -36.46 -15.10
N GLU A 13 -5.74 -35.83 -16.26
CA GLU A 13 -5.91 -34.38 -16.38
C GLU A 13 -7.09 -33.89 -15.56
N SER A 14 -8.26 -34.52 -15.71
CA SER A 14 -9.46 -34.15 -14.97
C SER A 14 -9.26 -34.27 -13.45
N ILE A 15 -8.57 -35.31 -12.99
CA ILE A 15 -8.22 -35.48 -11.57
C ILE A 15 -7.29 -34.37 -11.10
N LEU A 16 -6.20 -34.10 -11.82
CA LEU A 16 -5.24 -33.04 -11.45
C LEU A 16 -5.86 -31.65 -11.54
N TRP A 17 -6.73 -31.44 -12.53
CA TRP A 17 -7.54 -30.22 -12.67
C TRP A 17 -8.48 -30.04 -11.50
N SER A 18 -9.03 -31.10 -10.92
CA SER A 18 -9.97 -31.00 -9.78
C SER A 18 -9.31 -30.67 -8.43
N LEU A 19 -7.98 -30.55 -8.36
CA LEU A 19 -7.30 -30.19 -7.13
C LEU A 19 -7.65 -28.76 -6.67
N ASP A 20 -7.75 -28.60 -5.35
CA ASP A 20 -8.16 -27.34 -4.73
C ASP A 20 -7.03 -26.29 -4.63
N SER A 21 -5.77 -26.71 -4.80
CA SER A 21 -4.61 -25.82 -4.65
C SER A 21 -3.43 -26.21 -5.54
N VAL A 22 -2.62 -25.20 -5.89
CA VAL A 22 -1.35 -25.40 -6.63
C VAL A 22 -0.37 -26.17 -5.74
N ARG A 23 -0.43 -25.99 -4.42
CA ARG A 23 0.35 -26.80 -3.46
C ARG A 23 0.04 -28.29 -3.58
N SER A 24 -1.24 -28.67 -3.62
CA SER A 24 -1.66 -30.06 -3.80
C SER A 24 -1.20 -30.60 -5.15
N LEU A 25 -1.24 -29.77 -6.21
CA LEU A 25 -0.70 -30.13 -7.52
C LEU A 25 0.80 -30.43 -7.42
N ILE A 26 1.62 -29.55 -6.84
CA ILE A 26 3.06 -29.77 -6.68
C ILE A 26 3.34 -31.06 -5.90
N ALA A 27 2.59 -31.33 -4.82
CA ALA A 27 2.73 -32.58 -4.08
C ALA A 27 2.44 -33.81 -4.96
N ALA A 28 1.39 -33.76 -5.79
CA ALA A 28 1.08 -34.81 -6.75
C ALA A 28 2.19 -34.98 -7.80
N LEU A 29 2.74 -33.89 -8.35
CA LEU A 29 3.83 -33.94 -9.32
C LEU A 29 5.10 -34.58 -8.74
N ARG A 30 5.41 -34.30 -7.47
CA ARG A 30 6.54 -34.93 -6.76
C ARG A 30 6.33 -36.42 -6.49
N SER A 31 5.08 -36.86 -6.38
CA SER A 31 4.76 -38.27 -6.12
C SER A 31 4.92 -39.18 -7.34
N CYS A 32 4.80 -38.64 -8.56
CA CYS A 32 4.77 -39.45 -9.77
C CYS A 32 5.37 -38.74 -11.00
N ARG A 33 6.39 -39.35 -11.62
CA ARG A 33 7.00 -38.86 -12.87
C ARG A 33 6.00 -38.75 -14.02
N ARG A 34 4.98 -39.62 -14.08
CA ARG A 34 3.95 -39.59 -15.12
C ARG A 34 3.06 -38.35 -14.99
N PHE A 35 2.72 -37.94 -13.76
CA PHE A 35 1.99 -36.69 -13.52
C PHE A 35 2.86 -35.49 -13.86
N TYR A 36 4.14 -35.49 -13.47
CA TYR A 36 5.07 -34.43 -13.84
C TYR A 36 5.16 -34.24 -15.37
N ALA A 37 5.41 -35.33 -16.11
CA ALA A 37 5.50 -35.29 -17.56
C ALA A 37 4.19 -34.81 -18.23
N PHE A 38 3.05 -35.18 -17.65
CA PHE A 38 1.75 -34.77 -18.16
C PHE A 38 1.49 -33.27 -17.96
N VAL A 39 1.74 -32.74 -16.77
CA VAL A 39 1.50 -31.33 -16.46
C VAL A 39 2.50 -30.41 -17.17
N GLN A 40 3.72 -30.87 -17.42
CA GLN A 40 4.67 -30.17 -18.30
C GLN A 40 4.14 -29.97 -19.74
N GLN A 41 3.16 -30.77 -20.17
CA GLN A 41 2.51 -30.63 -21.49
C GLN A 41 1.19 -29.84 -21.42
N SER A 42 0.67 -29.56 -20.22
CA SER A 42 -0.59 -28.84 -19.99
C SER A 42 -0.39 -27.71 -18.97
N GLU A 43 0.15 -26.58 -19.45
CA GLU A 43 0.32 -25.33 -18.67
C GLU A 43 -1.01 -24.77 -18.13
N LYS A 44 -2.13 -25.26 -18.65
CA LYS A 44 -3.48 -24.82 -18.28
C LYS A 44 -3.91 -25.31 -16.90
N ILE A 45 -3.37 -26.43 -16.40
CA ILE A 45 -3.86 -27.03 -15.15
C ILE A 45 -3.59 -26.13 -13.94
N ALA A 46 -2.35 -25.66 -13.78
CA ALA A 46 -1.97 -24.83 -12.65
C ALA A 46 -2.65 -23.46 -12.68
N THR A 47 -2.67 -22.82 -13.85
CA THR A 47 -3.41 -21.55 -14.04
C THR A 47 -4.91 -21.72 -13.86
N GLY A 48 -5.46 -22.86 -14.28
CA GLY A 48 -6.85 -23.24 -14.07
C GLY A 48 -7.23 -23.36 -12.60
N ILE A 49 -6.35 -23.92 -11.76
CA ILE A 49 -6.55 -23.97 -10.31
C ILE A 49 -6.65 -22.56 -9.72
N LEU A 50 -5.70 -21.67 -10.07
CA LEU A 50 -5.75 -20.28 -9.60
C LEU A 50 -7.03 -19.56 -10.05
N ARG A 51 -7.44 -19.71 -11.32
CA ARG A 51 -8.65 -19.08 -11.86
C ARG A 51 -9.95 -19.54 -11.18
N ARG A 52 -9.97 -20.73 -10.59
CA ARG A 52 -11.13 -21.21 -9.80
C ARG A 52 -11.09 -20.74 -8.36
N LYS A 53 -9.89 -20.55 -7.80
CA LYS A 53 -9.70 -20.14 -6.41
C LYS A 53 -9.84 -18.63 -6.22
N ILE A 54 -9.38 -17.85 -7.19
CA ILE A 54 -9.33 -16.38 -7.12
C ILE A 54 -10.46 -15.81 -7.97
N SER A 55 -11.22 -14.87 -7.38
CA SER A 55 -12.29 -14.16 -8.10
C SER A 55 -11.77 -13.52 -9.39
N PRO A 56 -12.54 -13.58 -10.50
CA PRO A 56 -12.21 -12.88 -11.74
C PRO A 56 -11.97 -11.38 -11.56
N ALA A 57 -12.58 -10.74 -10.55
CA ALA A 57 -12.37 -9.32 -10.24
C ALA A 57 -10.98 -9.03 -9.64
N ILE A 58 -10.30 -10.04 -9.11
CA ILE A 58 -9.01 -9.93 -8.40
C ILE A 58 -7.85 -10.45 -9.23
N LEU A 59 -8.09 -11.43 -10.11
CA LEU A 59 -7.06 -11.99 -11.00
C LEU A 59 -6.23 -10.93 -11.76
N PRO A 60 -6.78 -9.84 -12.30
CA PRO A 60 -5.98 -8.80 -12.97
C PRO A 60 -4.97 -8.14 -12.03
N TYR A 61 -5.33 -7.92 -10.77
CA TYR A 61 -4.46 -7.32 -9.77
C TYR A 61 -3.37 -8.30 -9.31
N VAL A 62 -3.70 -9.59 -9.21
CA VAL A 62 -2.72 -10.66 -8.99
C VAL A 62 -1.70 -10.67 -10.12
N ALA A 63 -2.17 -10.74 -11.37
CA ALA A 63 -1.31 -10.72 -12.54
C ALA A 63 -0.44 -9.45 -12.61
N ALA A 64 -1.00 -8.27 -12.30
CA ALA A 64 -0.24 -7.04 -12.26
C ALA A 64 0.86 -7.04 -11.19
N LEU A 65 0.57 -7.57 -10.00
CA LEU A 65 1.57 -7.66 -8.95
C LEU A 65 2.68 -8.65 -9.32
N GLU A 66 2.35 -9.83 -9.83
CA GLU A 66 3.36 -10.80 -10.29
C GLU A 66 4.24 -10.24 -11.41
N ALA A 67 3.62 -9.55 -12.37
CA ALA A 67 4.35 -8.82 -13.40
C ALA A 67 5.31 -7.80 -12.79
N SER A 68 4.89 -7.08 -11.75
CA SER A 68 5.69 -6.04 -11.08
C SER A 68 6.93 -6.59 -10.34
N TYR A 69 6.90 -7.85 -9.90
CA TYR A 69 8.02 -8.50 -9.20
C TYR A 69 9.08 -9.13 -10.11
N LEU A 70 8.88 -9.19 -11.43
CA LEU A 70 9.86 -9.75 -12.38
C LEU A 70 11.09 -8.83 -12.61
N CYS A 71 11.47 -8.04 -11.59
CA CYS A 71 12.29 -6.83 -11.62
C CYS A 71 13.65 -6.94 -12.36
N ASP A 72 14.26 -8.12 -12.41
CA ASP A 72 15.56 -8.30 -13.07
C ASP A 72 15.47 -8.31 -14.61
N ASP A 73 14.33 -8.77 -15.17
CA ASP A 73 14.01 -8.76 -16.62
C ASP A 73 12.75 -7.93 -16.92
N PHE A 74 12.26 -7.17 -15.93
CA PHE A 74 10.94 -6.52 -15.94
C PHE A 74 10.66 -5.69 -17.19
N PRO A 75 11.59 -4.84 -17.68
CA PRO A 75 11.32 -4.06 -18.87
C PRO A 75 11.21 -4.95 -20.11
N ASP A 76 12.14 -5.89 -20.29
CA ASP A 76 12.19 -6.76 -21.44
C ASP A 76 10.97 -7.68 -21.53
N VAL A 77 10.56 -8.25 -20.41
CA VAL A 77 9.40 -9.16 -20.33
C VAL A 77 8.11 -8.39 -20.59
N ILE A 78 7.89 -7.25 -19.92
CA ILE A 78 6.65 -6.47 -20.06
C ILE A 78 6.57 -5.76 -21.41
N LEU A 79 7.68 -5.26 -21.94
CA LEU A 79 7.70 -4.65 -23.28
C LEU A 79 7.44 -5.72 -24.35
N LYS A 80 8.11 -6.89 -24.31
CA LYS A 80 7.96 -7.98 -25.30
C LYS A 80 6.65 -8.76 -25.17
N LEU A 81 6.19 -9.10 -23.96
CA LEU A 81 4.96 -9.88 -23.75
C LEU A 81 3.69 -9.09 -24.09
N ILE A 82 3.75 -7.76 -24.02
CA ILE A 82 2.60 -6.88 -24.26
C ILE A 82 2.74 -6.15 -25.61
N GLU A 83 3.75 -6.45 -26.43
CA GLU A 83 3.73 -5.97 -27.80
C GLU A 83 2.53 -6.56 -28.55
N PRO A 84 1.79 -5.78 -29.35
CA PRO A 84 0.78 -6.35 -30.22
C PRO A 84 1.47 -7.38 -31.12
N ARG A 85 1.01 -8.63 -31.08
CA ARG A 85 1.41 -9.61 -32.09
C ARG A 85 1.03 -9.02 -33.45
N HIS A 86 2.02 -8.63 -34.24
CA HIS A 86 1.86 -8.20 -35.63
C HIS A 86 1.53 -9.41 -36.53
N ASP A 87 0.55 -10.22 -36.13
CA ASP A 87 0.05 -11.37 -36.89
C ASP A 87 -1.45 -11.20 -37.19
N ASP A 88 -1.87 -9.96 -37.48
CA ASP A 88 -3.16 -9.71 -38.13
C ASP A 88 -2.88 -9.20 -39.56
N PRO A 89 -3.06 -10.04 -40.61
CA PRO A 89 -2.78 -9.64 -41.98
C PRO A 89 -3.75 -8.58 -42.52
N ASP A 90 -4.77 -8.19 -41.75
CA ASP A 90 -5.81 -7.24 -42.17
C ASP A 90 -5.80 -5.90 -41.41
N ALA A 91 -4.74 -5.57 -40.66
CA ALA A 91 -4.63 -4.25 -40.02
C ALA A 91 -4.37 -3.13 -41.08
N PRO A 92 -5.19 -2.06 -41.14
CA PRO A 92 -4.98 -0.99 -42.12
C PRO A 92 -3.71 -0.21 -41.82
N SER A 93 -2.87 -0.04 -42.83
CA SER A 93 -1.67 0.80 -42.81
C SER A 93 -2.04 2.27 -42.55
N GLY A 94 -1.91 2.71 -41.30
CA GLY A 94 -2.07 4.11 -40.91
C GLY A 94 -0.79 4.89 -41.16
N GLU A 95 -0.86 5.83 -42.10
CA GLU A 95 0.18 6.80 -42.44
C GLU A 95 0.58 7.65 -41.23
N SER A 96 1.88 7.90 -41.12
CA SER A 96 2.50 8.81 -40.17
C SER A 96 2.28 10.26 -40.58
N ASP A 97 1.50 11.02 -39.80
CA ASP A 97 1.50 12.49 -39.87
C ASP A 97 2.27 13.06 -38.67
N GLU A 98 3.53 13.38 -38.92
CA GLU A 98 4.30 14.35 -38.16
C GLU A 98 3.75 15.76 -38.46
N SER A 99 3.15 16.42 -37.47
CA SER A 99 3.14 17.88 -37.45
C SER A 99 3.25 18.39 -36.03
N ASN A 100 4.45 18.88 -35.77
CA ASN A 100 4.97 19.54 -34.59
C ASN A 100 4.33 20.94 -34.46
N SER A 101 3.87 21.31 -33.26
CA SER A 101 3.71 22.72 -32.87
C SER A 101 3.78 22.85 -31.35
N GLU A 102 4.99 22.89 -30.83
CA GLU A 102 5.31 23.46 -29.52
C GLU A 102 5.12 24.98 -29.61
N SER A 103 4.24 25.54 -28.77
CA SER A 103 4.18 26.98 -28.53
C SER A 103 4.88 27.29 -27.22
N GLU A 104 6.06 27.92 -27.34
CA GLU A 104 6.74 28.63 -26.26
C GLU A 104 5.79 29.67 -25.64
N VAL A 105 5.67 29.67 -24.31
CA VAL A 105 5.07 30.77 -23.55
C VAL A 105 6.18 31.36 -22.69
N GLU A 106 6.53 32.60 -23.00
CA GLU A 106 7.48 33.44 -22.29
C GLU A 106 7.06 33.63 -20.82
N LEU A 107 7.98 33.37 -19.90
CA LEU A 107 7.85 33.68 -18.48
C LEU A 107 8.32 35.12 -18.25
N GLU A 108 7.40 36.00 -17.86
CA GLU A 108 7.73 37.33 -17.36
C GLU A 108 8.28 37.25 -15.92
N ASP A 109 9.45 37.85 -15.73
CA ASP A 109 10.12 38.09 -14.45
C ASP A 109 9.24 38.91 -13.51
N PHE A 110 9.06 38.42 -12.28
CA PHE A 110 8.61 39.24 -11.15
C PHE A 110 9.41 38.90 -9.90
N GLU A 111 10.48 39.67 -9.69
CA GLU A 111 11.14 39.81 -8.39
C GLU A 111 10.22 40.59 -7.43
N GLU A 112 9.99 40.07 -6.23
CA GLU A 112 9.70 40.87 -5.01
C GLU A 112 9.73 39.99 -3.74
N PRO A 113 9.85 40.55 -2.51
CA PRO A 113 11.03 40.34 -1.68
C PRO A 113 10.78 39.44 -0.46
N LEU A 114 11.84 38.73 -0.05
CA LEU A 114 11.96 38.02 1.22
C LEU A 114 12.04 39.02 2.39
N ASN A 115 11.08 38.94 3.32
CA ASN A 115 11.22 39.47 4.68
C ASN A 115 10.77 38.40 5.69
N ASP A 116 11.77 37.92 6.44
CA ASP A 116 11.81 37.58 7.87
C ASP A 116 10.61 36.85 8.50
N ILE A 117 10.75 35.51 8.63
CA ILE A 117 10.30 34.79 9.82
C ILE A 117 11.44 33.86 10.25
N GLU A 118 12.30 34.36 11.15
CA GLU A 118 13.22 33.55 11.94
C GLU A 118 12.43 32.60 12.85
N GLY A 119 12.78 31.31 12.80
CA GLY A 119 12.20 30.26 13.65
C GLY A 119 12.92 28.93 13.45
N SER A 120 14.15 28.85 13.99
CA SER A 120 15.07 27.70 14.10
C SER A 120 14.63 26.36 13.48
N LEU A 121 15.19 26.08 12.29
CA LEU A 121 15.36 24.74 11.76
C LEU A 121 16.87 24.48 11.72
N ASP A 122 17.42 24.04 12.85
CA ASP A 122 18.75 23.46 12.90
C ASP A 122 18.62 21.96 13.21
N GLU A 123 19.48 21.18 12.55
CA GLU A 123 19.73 19.74 12.67
C GLU A 123 18.84 18.80 11.83
N PHE A 124 19.10 18.77 10.52
CA PHE A 124 19.37 17.53 9.75
C PHE A 124 20.11 17.93 8.46
N ASP A 125 21.28 18.53 8.60
CA ASP A 125 22.31 18.50 7.55
C ASP A 125 23.15 17.24 7.76
N ASP A 126 23.69 16.73 6.65
CA ASP A 126 24.41 15.46 6.46
C ASP A 126 23.51 14.25 6.12
N PHE A 127 22.76 14.37 5.03
CA PHE A 127 22.64 13.24 4.10
C PHE A 127 23.44 13.60 2.85
N ASP A 128 24.62 13.01 2.71
CA ASP A 128 25.46 13.12 1.53
C ASP A 128 24.68 12.70 0.28
N THR A 129 24.17 13.69 -0.45
CA THR A 129 23.82 13.58 -1.87
C THR A 129 25.11 13.68 -2.70
N GLU A 130 26.02 12.73 -2.53
CA GLU A 130 27.04 12.39 -3.53
C GLU A 130 26.46 11.27 -4.41
N SER A 131 26.52 11.23 -5.74
CA SER A 131 27.25 12.01 -6.74
C SER A 131 26.59 11.80 -8.11
N SER A 132 26.94 12.68 -9.06
CA SER A 132 26.60 12.70 -10.48
C SER A 132 26.53 11.32 -11.19
N ASP A 133 25.31 10.82 -11.39
CA ASP A 133 24.96 9.56 -12.04
C ASP A 133 25.15 9.65 -13.59
N SER A 134 26.38 9.41 -14.07
CA SER A 134 26.82 9.62 -15.46
C SER A 134 27.16 8.33 -16.22
N PHE A 135 26.35 7.28 -16.07
CA PHE A 135 26.42 6.07 -16.91
C PHE A 135 25.19 5.95 -17.84
N PRO A 136 25.37 6.01 -19.18
CA PRO A 136 24.27 5.95 -20.16
C PRO A 136 23.36 4.71 -20.01
N GLY A 137 23.94 3.55 -19.70
CA GLY A 137 23.20 2.29 -19.55
C GLY A 137 22.23 2.26 -18.37
N ARG A 138 22.56 2.91 -17.24
CA ARG A 138 21.63 2.99 -16.09
C ARG A 138 20.45 3.91 -16.35
N ARG A 139 20.64 4.94 -17.18
CA ARG A 139 19.55 5.87 -17.55
C ARG A 139 18.55 5.21 -18.51
N ALA A 140 19.04 4.45 -19.50
CA ALA A 140 18.20 3.69 -20.41
C ALA A 140 17.33 2.65 -19.66
N PHE A 141 17.95 1.84 -18.80
CA PHE A 141 17.23 0.86 -17.97
C PHE A 141 16.14 1.49 -17.10
N LYS A 142 16.42 2.62 -16.44
CA LYS A 142 15.42 3.36 -15.63
C LYS A 142 14.23 3.84 -16.48
N PHE A 143 14.46 4.26 -17.73
CA PHE A 143 13.41 4.67 -18.66
C PHE A 143 12.56 3.49 -19.12
N ASP A 144 13.19 2.35 -19.43
CA ASP A 144 12.48 1.13 -19.85
C ASP A 144 11.59 0.58 -18.72
N CYS A 145 12.07 0.58 -17.47
CA CYS A 145 11.25 0.24 -16.30
C CYS A 145 10.02 1.15 -16.17
N PHE A 146 10.17 2.44 -16.43
CA PHE A 146 9.05 3.38 -16.41
C PHE A 146 8.03 3.09 -17.52
N LEU A 147 8.49 2.84 -18.75
CA LEU A 147 7.59 2.46 -19.85
C LEU A 147 6.85 1.16 -19.55
N ALA A 148 7.55 0.18 -18.99
CA ALA A 148 6.97 -1.09 -18.57
C ALA A 148 5.90 -0.90 -17.48
N ALA A 149 6.19 -0.15 -16.42
CA ALA A 149 5.22 0.17 -15.36
C ALA A 149 3.98 0.88 -15.94
N ARG A 150 4.18 1.86 -16.83
CA ARG A 150 3.08 2.54 -17.52
C ARG A 150 2.22 1.60 -18.36
N LYS A 151 2.86 0.72 -19.15
CA LYS A 151 2.17 -0.27 -20.01
C LYS A 151 1.38 -1.28 -19.16
N LEU A 152 1.97 -1.70 -18.03
CA LEU A 152 1.33 -2.59 -17.07
C LEU A 152 0.07 -1.96 -16.46
N LEU A 153 0.17 -0.72 -15.95
CA LEU A 153 -0.98 0.00 -15.40
C LEU A 153 -2.07 0.24 -16.46
N LYS A 154 -1.66 0.58 -17.69
CA LYS A 154 -2.58 0.72 -18.82
C LYS A 154 -3.36 -0.58 -19.07
N MET A 155 -2.68 -1.73 -19.14
CA MET A 155 -3.36 -3.02 -19.30
C MET A 155 -4.26 -3.36 -18.12
N LEU A 156 -3.79 -3.15 -16.89
CA LEU A 156 -4.57 -3.44 -15.68
C LEU A 156 -5.93 -2.72 -15.71
N TYR A 157 -5.94 -1.45 -16.12
CA TYR A 157 -7.15 -0.64 -16.11
C TYR A 157 -7.97 -0.70 -17.40
N ASP A 158 -7.32 -0.85 -18.56
CA ASP A 158 -8.00 -0.79 -19.86
C ASP A 158 -8.31 -2.18 -20.43
N GLN A 159 -7.51 -3.21 -20.11
CA GLN A 159 -7.60 -4.57 -20.65
C GLN A 159 -7.31 -5.66 -19.59
N PRO A 160 -8.02 -5.67 -18.44
CA PRO A 160 -7.70 -6.52 -17.30
C PRO A 160 -7.68 -8.03 -17.62
N SER A 161 -8.61 -8.51 -18.45
CA SER A 161 -8.64 -9.93 -18.85
C SER A 161 -7.44 -10.33 -19.70
N ALA A 162 -7.04 -9.47 -20.64
CA ALA A 162 -5.88 -9.72 -21.49
C ALA A 162 -4.59 -9.78 -20.66
N LEU A 163 -4.47 -8.93 -19.63
CA LEU A 163 -3.35 -8.98 -18.70
C LEU A 163 -3.22 -10.36 -18.03
N VAL A 164 -4.33 -10.93 -17.57
CA VAL A 164 -4.35 -12.26 -16.93
C VAL A 164 -3.94 -13.36 -17.92
N ASP A 165 -4.44 -13.29 -19.15
CA ASP A 165 -4.13 -14.28 -20.20
C ASP A 165 -2.68 -14.17 -20.71
N ILE A 166 -2.07 -13.00 -20.61
CA ILE A 166 -0.66 -12.79 -21.00
C ILE A 166 0.30 -13.18 -19.87
N ILE A 167 0.00 -12.78 -18.63
CA ILE A 167 0.97 -12.89 -17.53
C ILE A 167 0.94 -14.25 -16.86
N LEU A 168 -0.22 -14.82 -16.53
CA LEU A 168 -0.26 -16.03 -15.70
C LEU A 168 0.18 -17.33 -16.40
N PRO A 169 -0.16 -17.60 -17.68
CA PRO A 169 0.25 -18.82 -18.37
C PRO A 169 1.77 -19.10 -18.40
N PRO A 170 2.65 -18.11 -18.69
CA PRO A 170 4.09 -18.36 -18.73
C PRO A 170 4.74 -18.50 -17.35
N VAL A 171 4.03 -18.24 -16.25
CA VAL A 171 4.61 -18.34 -14.89
C VAL A 171 4.88 -19.81 -14.55
N PRO A 172 6.11 -20.17 -14.16
CA PRO A 172 6.42 -21.53 -13.74
C PRO A 172 5.52 -22.02 -12.59
N ILE A 173 5.17 -23.31 -12.59
CA ILE A 173 4.25 -23.89 -11.58
C ILE A 173 4.72 -23.65 -10.13
N PHE A 174 6.03 -23.65 -9.89
CA PHE A 174 6.58 -23.38 -8.57
C PHE A 174 6.37 -21.92 -8.14
N ASP A 175 6.39 -20.99 -9.09
CA ASP A 175 6.13 -19.58 -8.83
C ASP A 175 4.62 -19.33 -8.68
N LEU A 176 3.77 -20.03 -9.44
CA LEU A 176 2.30 -20.02 -9.24
C LEU A 176 1.89 -20.44 -7.81
N HIS A 177 2.68 -21.26 -7.13
CA HIS A 177 2.45 -21.56 -5.72
C HIS A 177 2.80 -20.38 -4.78
N VAL A 178 3.78 -19.56 -5.14
CA VAL A 178 4.06 -18.30 -4.43
C VAL A 178 2.90 -17.33 -4.62
N VAL A 179 2.39 -17.21 -5.85
CA VAL A 179 1.18 -16.41 -6.18
C VAL A 179 -0.02 -16.86 -5.33
N GLU A 180 -0.28 -18.17 -5.28
CA GLU A 180 -1.36 -18.74 -4.46
C GLU A 180 -1.20 -18.39 -2.98
N ARG A 181 0.01 -18.55 -2.42
CA ARG A 181 0.27 -18.25 -1.00
C ARG A 181 0.09 -16.78 -0.68
N ARG A 182 0.50 -15.89 -1.59
CA ARG A 182 0.30 -14.45 -1.45
C ARG A 182 -1.18 -14.10 -1.44
N TYR A 183 -1.96 -14.68 -2.36
CA TYR A 183 -3.41 -14.53 -2.35
C TYR A 183 -4.03 -15.00 -1.04
N ASP A 184 -3.64 -16.18 -0.53
CA ASP A 184 -4.15 -16.69 0.75
C ASP A 184 -3.81 -15.74 1.92
N LYS A 185 -2.59 -15.18 1.92
CA LYS A 185 -2.13 -14.18 2.91
C LYS A 185 -2.97 -12.90 2.84
N PHE A 186 -3.15 -12.34 1.65
CA PHE A 186 -3.92 -11.11 1.45
C PHE A 186 -5.41 -11.31 1.75
N SER A 187 -5.98 -12.45 1.38
CA SER A 187 -7.35 -12.84 1.72
C SER A 187 -7.55 -12.97 3.23
N LYS A 188 -6.55 -13.50 3.95
CA LYS A 188 -6.58 -13.54 5.42
C LYS A 188 -6.56 -12.13 6.01
N ILE A 189 -5.68 -11.25 5.54
CA ILE A 189 -5.63 -9.85 5.98
C ILE A 189 -6.96 -9.13 5.73
N ALA A 190 -7.58 -9.37 4.57
CA ALA A 190 -8.91 -8.85 4.25
C ALA A 190 -9.97 -9.29 5.27
N THR A 191 -9.98 -10.57 5.63
CA THR A 191 -10.94 -11.11 6.61
C THR A 191 -10.64 -10.62 8.03
N ASP A 192 -9.37 -10.53 8.42
CA ASP A 192 -8.94 -9.99 9.71
C ASP A 192 -9.38 -8.52 9.85
N PHE A 193 -9.20 -7.71 8.80
CA PHE A 193 -9.65 -6.32 8.82
C PHE A 193 -11.16 -6.21 8.85
N ALA A 194 -11.89 -6.98 8.04
CA ALA A 194 -13.34 -7.00 8.07
C ALA A 194 -13.89 -7.39 9.45
N GLY A 195 -13.30 -8.41 10.10
CA GLY A 195 -13.66 -8.83 11.45
C GLY A 195 -13.43 -7.72 12.47
N PHE A 196 -12.24 -7.10 12.45
CA PHE A 196 -11.92 -5.96 13.31
C PHE A 196 -12.88 -4.79 13.11
N ALA A 197 -13.16 -4.43 11.86
CA ALA A 197 -14.05 -3.34 11.52
C ALA A 197 -15.50 -3.61 11.96
N TRP A 198 -15.94 -4.86 11.86
CA TRP A 198 -17.27 -5.27 12.28
C TRP A 198 -17.43 -5.30 13.80
N GLU A 199 -16.41 -5.77 14.52
CA GLU A 199 -16.37 -5.71 15.98
C GLU A 199 -16.55 -4.26 16.45
N ARG A 200 -15.83 -3.31 15.84
CA ARG A 200 -15.99 -1.87 16.12
C ARG A 200 -17.41 -1.35 15.90
N LEU A 201 -18.11 -1.84 14.87
CA LEU A 201 -19.50 -1.46 14.61
C LEU A 201 -20.44 -2.04 15.66
N SER A 202 -20.24 -3.30 16.05
CA SER A 202 -21.05 -3.98 17.06
C SER A 202 -20.91 -3.39 18.47
N GLU A 203 -19.76 -2.80 18.81
CA GLU A 203 -19.54 -2.08 20.07
C GLU A 203 -20.45 -0.84 20.22
N ILE A 204 -20.89 -0.26 19.10
CA ILE A 204 -21.61 1.01 19.05
C ILE A 204 -23.11 0.79 18.83
N ASP A 205 -23.46 -0.16 17.95
CA ASP A 205 -24.84 -0.49 17.63
C ASP A 205 -25.12 -1.97 17.94
N GLY A 206 -25.82 -2.21 19.05
CA GLY A 206 -26.26 -3.55 19.46
C GLY A 206 -27.26 -4.21 18.50
N GLY A 207 -27.70 -3.50 17.45
CA GLY A 207 -28.52 -4.06 16.36
C GLY A 207 -27.74 -4.83 15.29
N VAL A 208 -26.40 -4.77 15.30
CA VAL A 208 -25.54 -5.45 14.34
C VAL A 208 -25.15 -6.85 14.85
N PRO A 209 -25.17 -7.92 14.00
CA PRO A 209 -24.73 -9.25 14.40
C PRO A 209 -23.30 -9.28 14.93
N GLN A 210 -23.01 -10.21 15.85
CA GLN A 210 -21.69 -10.34 16.45
C GLN A 210 -20.62 -10.87 15.47
N GLU A 211 -21.03 -11.70 14.51
CA GLU A 211 -20.14 -12.26 13.48
C GLU A 211 -20.41 -11.63 12.11
N VAL A 212 -19.35 -11.42 11.34
CA VAL A 212 -19.43 -10.93 9.96
C VAL A 212 -19.20 -12.07 8.98
N THR A 213 -20.09 -12.20 8.01
CA THR A 213 -19.84 -12.98 6.80
C THR A 213 -19.82 -12.02 5.62
N LEU A 214 -18.70 -11.99 4.90
CA LEU A 214 -18.54 -11.13 3.73
C LEU A 214 -19.28 -11.71 2.53
N SER A 215 -19.89 -10.84 1.73
CA SER A 215 -20.26 -11.21 0.36
C SER A 215 -19.00 -11.36 -0.50
N SER A 216 -19.13 -12.00 -1.66
CA SER A 216 -18.03 -12.07 -2.63
C SER A 216 -17.56 -10.67 -3.06
N ALA A 217 -18.48 -9.72 -3.23
CA ALA A 217 -18.16 -8.37 -3.65
C ALA A 217 -17.43 -7.58 -2.54
N GLU A 218 -17.84 -7.75 -1.29
CA GLU A 218 -17.15 -7.14 -0.14
C GLU A 218 -15.74 -7.69 -0.01
N HIS A 219 -15.58 -9.03 -0.03
CA HIS A 219 -14.26 -9.67 0.01
C HIS A 219 -13.36 -9.20 -1.14
N ASP A 220 -13.91 -9.10 -2.35
CA ASP A 220 -13.20 -8.58 -3.51
C ASP A 220 -12.77 -7.11 -3.32
N ARG A 221 -13.59 -6.24 -2.71
CA ARG A 221 -13.17 -4.85 -2.41
C ARG A 221 -11.98 -4.81 -1.46
N PHE A 222 -12.01 -5.60 -0.38
CA PHE A 222 -10.89 -5.68 0.56
C PHE A 222 -9.63 -6.17 -0.13
N CYS A 223 -9.71 -7.28 -0.86
CA CYS A 223 -8.57 -7.82 -1.60
C CYS A 223 -8.04 -6.83 -2.64
N ARG A 224 -8.93 -6.20 -3.42
CA ARG A 224 -8.56 -5.23 -4.47
C ARG A 224 -7.82 -4.03 -3.88
N ALA A 225 -8.27 -3.49 -2.74
CA ALA A 225 -7.58 -2.39 -2.07
C ALA A 225 -6.19 -2.79 -1.55
N ILE A 226 -6.05 -4.01 -1.00
CA ILE A 226 -4.77 -4.59 -0.56
C ILE A 226 -3.81 -4.71 -1.75
N TYR A 227 -4.24 -5.31 -2.86
CA TYR A 227 -3.40 -5.46 -4.05
C TYR A 227 -3.02 -4.11 -4.67
N ARG A 228 -3.94 -3.14 -4.72
CA ARG A 228 -3.63 -1.79 -5.21
C ARG A 228 -2.54 -1.14 -4.34
N LEU A 229 -2.63 -1.26 -3.02
CA LEU A 229 -1.60 -0.74 -2.12
C LEU A 229 -0.25 -1.42 -2.33
N GLU A 230 -0.22 -2.75 -2.51
CA GLU A 230 1.02 -3.48 -2.76
C GLU A 230 1.65 -3.12 -4.11
N ILE A 231 0.84 -3.07 -5.18
CA ILE A 231 1.28 -2.62 -6.51
C ILE A 231 1.85 -1.20 -6.43
N PHE A 232 1.21 -0.31 -5.66
CA PHE A 232 1.73 1.03 -5.43
C PHE A 232 3.12 0.98 -4.80
N TYR A 233 3.33 0.21 -3.73
CA TYR A 233 4.65 0.10 -3.09
C TYR A 233 5.74 -0.40 -4.04
N VAL A 234 5.43 -1.39 -4.89
CA VAL A 234 6.39 -1.92 -5.87
C VAL A 234 6.68 -0.92 -6.98
N LEU A 235 5.66 -0.29 -7.56
CA LEU A 235 5.82 0.59 -8.71
C LEU A 235 6.28 2.01 -8.36
N TYR A 236 6.06 2.48 -7.13
CA TYR A 236 6.34 3.85 -6.74
C TYR A 236 7.78 4.28 -7.03
N ASN A 237 8.77 3.48 -6.61
CA ASN A 237 10.19 3.81 -6.83
C ASN A 237 10.59 3.79 -8.31
N ILE A 238 9.89 2.99 -9.13
CA ILE A 238 10.11 2.91 -10.58
C ILE A 238 9.61 4.20 -11.25
N MET A 239 8.51 4.75 -10.76
CA MET A 239 7.78 5.83 -11.41
C MET A 239 8.14 7.22 -10.86
N GLU A 240 8.35 7.37 -9.55
CA GLU A 240 8.54 8.67 -8.92
C GLU A 240 9.91 9.31 -9.23
N ARG A 241 10.92 8.47 -9.51
CA ARG A 241 12.24 8.92 -10.00
C ARG A 241 12.18 9.65 -11.34
N ASN A 242 11.02 9.66 -12.02
CA ASN A 242 10.76 10.32 -13.29
C ASN A 242 9.72 11.46 -13.22
N GLY A 243 9.35 11.95 -12.02
CA GLY A 243 8.43 13.09 -11.81
C GLY A 243 7.00 12.70 -11.39
N ASN A 244 6.04 13.65 -11.48
CA ASN A 244 4.62 13.57 -11.04
C ASN A 244 3.75 12.49 -11.72
N THR A 245 4.35 11.48 -12.33
CA THR A 245 3.70 10.51 -13.21
C THR A 245 2.88 9.46 -12.47
N VAL A 246 3.22 9.11 -11.22
CA VAL A 246 2.47 8.11 -10.44
C VAL A 246 1.00 8.52 -10.26
N TYR A 247 0.75 9.82 -10.08
CA TYR A 247 -0.59 10.35 -9.88
C TYR A 247 -1.51 10.04 -11.07
N ASP A 248 -1.08 10.39 -12.28
CA ASP A 248 -1.88 10.28 -13.50
C ASP A 248 -2.18 8.83 -13.87
N TRP A 249 -1.19 7.96 -13.70
CA TRP A 249 -1.26 6.57 -14.15
C TRP A 249 -1.83 5.62 -13.11
N PHE A 250 -1.80 5.98 -11.82
CA PHE A 250 -2.29 5.14 -10.73
C PHE A 250 -3.54 5.70 -10.06
N PHE A 251 -3.42 6.80 -9.30
CA PHE A 251 -4.51 7.28 -8.44
C PHE A 251 -5.65 7.94 -9.22
N LEU A 252 -5.35 8.65 -10.31
CA LEU A 252 -6.38 9.31 -11.11
C LEU A 252 -7.16 8.35 -12.03
N ARG A 253 -6.87 7.04 -11.98
CA ARG A 253 -7.67 5.95 -12.58
C ARG A 253 -8.73 5.39 -11.62
N HIS A 254 -8.80 5.92 -10.40
CA HIS A 254 -9.73 5.51 -9.34
C HIS A 254 -10.65 6.66 -8.93
N SER A 255 -11.84 6.30 -8.49
CA SER A 255 -12.74 7.23 -7.78
C SER A 255 -12.19 7.61 -6.39
N PRO A 256 -12.66 8.73 -5.80
CA PRO A 256 -12.24 9.13 -4.44
C PRO A 256 -12.42 8.03 -3.39
N TRP A 257 -13.54 7.31 -3.41
CA TRP A 257 -13.80 6.24 -2.43
C TRP A 257 -12.92 5.01 -2.63
N GLU A 258 -12.51 4.70 -3.86
CA GLU A 258 -11.52 3.64 -4.10
C GLU A 258 -10.12 4.03 -3.60
N ASN A 259 -9.76 5.30 -3.70
CA ASN A 259 -8.53 5.83 -3.13
C ASN A 259 -8.58 5.84 -1.59
N GLU A 260 -9.71 6.20 -0.99
CA GLU A 260 -9.87 6.08 0.47
C GLU A 260 -9.91 4.61 0.93
N GLN A 261 -10.44 3.66 0.15
CA GLN A 261 -10.34 2.23 0.48
C GLN A 261 -8.88 1.82 0.71
N MET A 262 -7.95 2.26 -0.15
CA MET A 262 -6.52 2.02 0.08
C MET A 262 -6.02 2.67 1.38
N ALA A 263 -6.48 3.89 1.68
CA ALA A 263 -6.18 4.56 2.94
C ALA A 263 -6.72 3.83 4.18
N CYS A 264 -7.88 3.17 4.08
CA CYS A 264 -8.42 2.32 5.15
C CYS A 264 -7.51 1.10 5.39
N ILE A 265 -7.08 0.42 4.32
CA ILE A 265 -6.12 -0.69 4.40
C ILE A 265 -4.81 -0.23 5.03
N TYR A 266 -4.26 0.89 4.53
CA TYR A 266 -3.04 1.48 5.09
C TYR A 266 -3.22 1.77 6.58
N HIS A 267 -4.33 2.38 7.00
CA HIS A 267 -4.59 2.68 8.40
C HIS A 267 -4.55 1.42 9.27
N PHE A 268 -5.26 0.38 8.82
CA PHE A 268 -5.33 -0.89 9.51
C PHE A 268 -3.94 -1.52 9.67
N LEU A 269 -3.15 -1.53 8.60
CA LEU A 269 -1.79 -2.05 8.60
C LEU A 269 -0.85 -1.21 9.49
N GLU A 270 -0.94 0.12 9.42
CA GLU A 270 -0.15 1.03 10.27
C GLU A 270 -0.48 0.81 11.75
N MET A 271 -1.76 0.69 12.10
CA MET A 271 -2.20 0.44 13.47
C MET A 271 -1.72 -0.92 13.99
N ARG A 272 -1.83 -1.95 13.15
CA ARG A 272 -1.32 -3.30 13.47
C ARG A 272 0.20 -3.28 13.65
N PHE A 273 0.93 -2.64 12.74
CA PHE A 273 2.39 -2.49 12.82
C PHE A 273 2.81 -1.74 14.08
N THR A 274 2.18 -0.60 14.35
CA THR A 274 2.47 0.25 15.52
C THR A 274 2.30 -0.53 16.82
N ARG A 275 1.19 -1.27 16.99
CA ARG A 275 0.94 -2.07 18.19
C ARG A 275 2.01 -3.15 18.39
N ASN A 276 2.46 -3.79 17.32
CA ASN A 276 3.40 -4.91 17.40
C ASN A 276 4.87 -4.50 17.53
N THR A 277 5.22 -3.26 17.15
CA THR A 277 6.59 -2.72 17.15
C THR A 277 6.83 -1.70 18.24
N HIS A 278 5.78 -1.27 18.96
CA HIS A 278 5.85 -0.24 20.00
C HIS A 278 6.96 -0.52 21.02
N GLU A 279 7.04 -1.76 21.52
CA GLU A 279 8.05 -2.15 22.51
C GLU A 279 9.48 -1.98 21.99
N VAL A 280 9.73 -2.33 20.72
CA VAL A 280 11.07 -2.18 20.14
C VAL A 280 11.43 -0.70 20.03
N PHE A 281 10.56 0.12 19.43
CA PHE A 281 10.87 1.53 19.23
C PHE A 281 10.89 2.35 20.52
N ALA A 282 10.07 2.01 21.51
CA ALA A 282 10.02 2.70 22.79
C ALA A 282 11.26 2.42 23.66
N HIS A 283 11.92 1.27 23.49
CA HIS A 283 12.94 0.80 24.42
C HIS A 283 14.32 0.57 23.82
N ASP A 284 14.46 0.28 22.52
CA ASP A 284 15.77 0.05 21.93
C ASP A 284 16.63 1.32 21.91
N VAL A 285 17.87 1.21 22.36
CA VAL A 285 18.82 2.33 22.43
C VAL A 285 19.14 2.90 21.04
N GLY A 286 19.31 2.04 20.02
CA GLY A 286 19.66 2.47 18.65
C GLY A 286 18.52 3.20 17.95
N PHE A 287 17.29 2.68 18.04
CA PHE A 287 16.11 3.40 17.56
C PHE A 287 15.86 4.71 18.34
N GLY A 288 16.18 4.73 19.63
CA GLY A 288 16.16 5.95 20.45
C GLY A 288 17.15 7.01 19.96
N LYS A 289 18.38 6.62 19.63
CA LYS A 289 19.41 7.50 19.04
C LYS A 289 18.96 8.07 17.70
N ARG A 290 18.33 7.24 16.86
CA ARG A 290 17.73 7.65 15.57
C ARG A 290 16.44 8.48 15.74
N LYS A 291 15.98 8.74 16.97
CA LYS A 291 14.77 9.50 17.29
C LYS A 291 13.51 8.95 16.58
N VAL A 292 13.40 7.63 16.45
CA VAL A 292 12.29 6.98 15.73
C VAL A 292 10.97 7.22 16.44
N ASP A 293 10.05 7.92 15.78
CA ASP A 293 8.73 8.23 16.32
C ASP A 293 7.87 6.96 16.45
N TYR A 294 7.42 6.65 17.67
CA TYR A 294 6.59 5.48 17.96
C TYR A 294 5.17 5.85 18.42
N LEU A 295 4.77 7.12 18.32
CA LEU A 295 3.47 7.62 18.79
C LEU A 295 2.62 8.23 17.68
N ARG A 296 3.21 9.01 16.77
CA ARG A 296 2.46 9.67 15.69
C ARG A 296 2.16 8.70 14.57
N LEU A 297 1.08 8.94 13.84
CA LEU A 297 0.64 8.16 12.67
C LEU A 297 0.75 8.99 11.38
N TRP A 298 0.55 8.34 10.24
CA TRP A 298 0.36 8.98 8.93
C TRP A 298 1.55 9.82 8.46
N THR A 299 1.29 10.96 7.81
CA THR A 299 2.28 11.92 7.28
C THR A 299 3.21 12.50 8.34
N LYS A 300 2.87 12.34 9.63
CA LYS A 300 3.66 12.86 10.75
C LYS A 300 4.76 11.88 11.21
N ASN A 301 4.83 10.69 10.61
CA ASN A 301 5.80 9.64 10.98
C ASN A 301 6.54 9.07 9.76
N LYS A 302 7.55 9.81 9.30
CA LYS A 302 8.39 9.42 8.15
C LYS A 302 9.11 8.09 8.36
N SER A 303 9.66 7.85 9.56
CA SER A 303 10.35 6.61 9.89
C SER A 303 9.41 5.40 9.74
N ARG A 304 8.16 5.50 10.19
CA ARG A 304 7.22 4.37 10.05
C ARG A 304 6.87 4.09 8.60
N GLN A 305 6.66 5.13 7.81
CA GLN A 305 6.38 4.98 6.39
C GLN A 305 7.49 4.21 5.66
N LEU A 306 8.76 4.35 6.07
CA LEU A 306 9.87 3.55 5.56
C LEU A 306 9.59 2.05 5.71
N TRP A 307 9.26 1.59 6.90
CA TRP A 307 8.97 0.17 7.13
C TRP A 307 7.67 -0.29 6.47
N LEU A 308 6.62 0.54 6.47
CA LEU A 308 5.36 0.19 5.81
C LEU A 308 5.52 0.05 4.28
N SER A 309 6.40 0.85 3.68
CA SER A 309 6.64 0.84 2.24
C SER A 309 7.42 -0.38 1.73
N GLN A 310 7.91 -1.26 2.61
CA GLN A 310 8.51 -2.54 2.18
C GLN A 310 7.47 -3.55 1.67
N GLY A 311 6.19 -3.24 1.80
CA GLY A 311 5.10 -4.11 1.35
C GLY A 311 4.41 -4.85 2.48
N ILE A 312 3.22 -5.34 2.16
CA ILE A 312 2.30 -5.98 3.09
C ILE A 312 2.87 -7.30 3.62
N GLU A 313 3.64 -8.02 2.80
CA GLU A 313 4.29 -9.25 3.25
C GLU A 313 5.28 -8.98 4.39
N TYR A 314 6.11 -7.95 4.27
CA TYR A 314 7.05 -7.51 5.30
C TYR A 314 6.31 -7.08 6.57
N ILE A 315 5.25 -6.28 6.44
CA ILE A 315 4.43 -5.84 7.58
C ILE A 315 3.90 -7.05 8.34
N ASP A 316 3.31 -8.02 7.64
CA ASP A 316 2.76 -9.21 8.27
C ASP A 316 3.87 -10.02 8.95
N ASP A 317 5.00 -10.25 8.28
CA ASP A 317 6.13 -11.03 8.81
C ASP A 317 6.70 -10.41 10.10
N VAL A 318 6.84 -9.08 10.16
CA VAL A 318 7.25 -8.35 11.37
C VAL A 318 6.21 -8.49 12.48
N THR A 319 4.91 -8.38 12.14
CA THR A 319 3.84 -8.49 13.14
C THR A 319 3.64 -9.91 13.67
N MET A 320 4.07 -10.93 12.92
CA MET A 320 4.03 -12.33 13.34
C MET A 320 5.19 -12.73 14.23
N GLN A 321 6.27 -11.95 14.30
CA GLN A 321 7.35 -12.22 15.26
C GLN A 321 6.87 -12.04 16.69
N HIS A 322 7.25 -12.95 17.58
CA HIS A 322 6.82 -12.91 18.99
C HIS A 322 7.90 -12.38 19.92
N ASP A 323 9.18 -12.53 19.57
CA ASP A 323 10.30 -12.10 20.40
C ASP A 323 10.86 -10.73 19.99
N TYR A 324 11.39 -10.02 20.99
CA TYR A 324 11.92 -8.66 20.84
C TYR A 324 13.11 -8.60 19.86
N GLU A 325 14.04 -9.56 19.94
CA GLU A 325 15.27 -9.53 19.15
C GLU A 325 15.03 -9.84 17.67
N SER A 326 14.13 -10.77 17.34
CA SER A 326 13.76 -11.05 15.95
C SER A 326 13.05 -9.87 15.31
N LYS A 327 12.11 -9.21 16.04
CA LYS A 327 11.50 -7.96 15.57
C LYS A 327 12.54 -6.88 15.33
N LYS A 328 13.41 -6.65 16.31
CA LYS A 328 14.49 -5.66 16.22
C LYS A 328 15.36 -5.90 15.00
N ARG A 329 15.86 -7.13 14.81
CA ARG A 329 16.69 -7.49 13.66
C ARG A 329 16.00 -7.19 12.34
N MET A 330 14.73 -7.57 12.19
CA MET A 330 13.97 -7.27 10.96
C MET A 330 13.89 -5.76 10.71
N LEU A 331 13.58 -4.98 11.75
CA LEU A 331 13.47 -3.52 11.65
C LEU A 331 14.81 -2.85 11.32
N GLU A 332 15.93 -3.40 11.81
CA GLU A 332 17.29 -2.91 11.53
C GLU A 332 17.75 -3.26 10.11
N THR A 333 17.39 -4.43 9.59
CA THR A 333 17.79 -4.87 8.22
C THR A 333 17.14 -4.07 7.10
N THR A 334 16.13 -3.27 7.41
CA THR A 334 15.34 -2.51 6.45
C THR A 334 15.80 -1.06 6.31
N ASP A 335 16.81 -0.62 7.08
CA ASP A 335 17.32 0.74 7.02
C ASP A 335 17.89 1.03 5.60
N GLY A 336 17.21 1.91 4.85
CA GLY A 336 17.64 2.38 3.53
C GLY A 336 17.08 1.66 2.29
N VAL A 337 16.14 0.72 2.40
CA VAL A 337 15.84 -0.19 1.27
C VAL A 337 14.77 0.33 0.30
N HIS A 338 13.66 0.92 0.73
CA HIS A 338 12.65 1.53 -0.16
C HIS A 338 11.82 2.54 0.62
N TYR A 339 11.42 3.65 0.00
CA TYR A 339 10.56 4.64 0.66
C TYR A 339 9.44 5.07 -0.27
N ALA A 340 8.21 4.66 0.05
CA ALA A 340 7.02 5.04 -0.69
C ALA A 340 6.12 5.93 0.18
N HIS A 341 6.01 7.20 -0.19
CA HIS A 341 5.27 8.22 0.55
C HIS A 341 3.75 8.11 0.35
N PHE A 342 3.16 6.92 0.57
CA PHE A 342 1.74 6.68 0.26
C PHE A 342 0.80 7.75 0.86
N PRO A 343 0.87 8.11 2.17
CA PRO A 343 -0.01 9.13 2.73
C PRO A 343 0.16 10.51 2.10
N GLU A 344 1.41 10.96 1.88
CA GLU A 344 1.69 12.27 1.28
C GLU A 344 1.25 12.32 -0.18
N VAL A 345 1.50 11.26 -0.94
CA VAL A 345 1.11 11.12 -2.34
C VAL A 345 -0.42 11.14 -2.44
N LEU A 346 -1.12 10.43 -1.55
CA LEU A 346 -2.58 10.40 -1.50
C LEU A 346 -3.19 11.75 -1.10
N CYS A 347 -2.56 12.49 -0.19
CA CYS A 347 -2.97 13.87 0.12
C CYS A 347 -2.59 14.85 -1.02
N GLY A 348 -1.52 14.57 -1.75
CA GLY A 348 -1.01 15.42 -2.82
C GLY A 348 -1.89 15.45 -4.08
N ILE A 349 -2.71 14.43 -4.31
CA ILE A 349 -3.62 14.34 -5.48
C ILE A 349 -4.96 15.07 -5.30
N GLU A 350 -5.22 15.63 -4.12
CA GLU A 350 -6.48 16.32 -3.85
C GLU A 350 -6.80 17.45 -4.84
N PRO A 351 -5.84 18.29 -5.27
CA PRO A 351 -6.10 19.32 -6.28
C PRO A 351 -6.59 18.78 -7.63
N GLN A 352 -6.18 17.57 -7.99
CA GLN A 352 -6.55 16.91 -9.26
C GLN A 352 -7.87 16.12 -9.13
N MET A 353 -8.21 15.67 -7.91
CA MET A 353 -9.44 14.92 -7.64
C MET A 353 -10.61 15.80 -7.24
N PHE A 354 -10.35 16.96 -6.65
CA PHE A 354 -11.38 17.84 -6.09
C PHE A 354 -11.25 19.29 -6.58
N SER A 355 -12.37 19.97 -6.76
CA SER A 355 -12.39 21.38 -7.17
C SER A 355 -11.63 22.27 -6.15
N ILE A 356 -10.58 22.94 -6.65
CA ILE A 356 -9.55 23.68 -5.89
C ILE A 356 -10.04 25.01 -5.27
N ASP A 357 -11.26 25.47 -5.56
CA ASP A 357 -11.72 26.82 -5.15
C ASP A 357 -11.64 27.10 -3.64
N TYR A 358 -11.48 26.06 -2.81
CA TYR A 358 -11.45 26.17 -1.35
C TYR A 358 -10.05 26.08 -0.70
N TRP A 359 -9.11 25.32 -1.25
CA TRP A 359 -7.83 25.06 -0.57
C TRP A 359 -6.94 26.30 -0.47
N ARG A 360 -6.86 27.12 -1.54
CA ARG A 360 -6.01 28.32 -1.57
C ARG A 360 -6.49 29.46 -0.65
N ARG A 361 -7.77 29.47 -0.27
CA ARG A 361 -8.37 30.45 0.66
C ARG A 361 -8.41 29.98 2.12
N SER A 362 -8.35 28.67 2.39
CA SER A 362 -8.61 28.12 3.73
C SER A 362 -7.48 28.30 4.75
N TRP A 363 -6.21 28.34 4.32
CA TRP A 363 -5.10 28.64 5.26
C TRP A 363 -5.04 30.13 5.66
N ARG A 364 -5.58 31.06 4.85
CA ARG A 364 -5.59 32.50 5.14
C ARG A 364 -6.85 33.00 5.84
N MET A 365 -7.94 32.24 5.83
CA MET A 365 -9.18 32.64 6.50
C MET A 365 -9.18 32.06 7.91
N THR A 366 -8.89 32.92 8.88
CA THR A 366 -9.33 32.78 10.26
C THR A 366 -10.78 32.27 10.30
N PHE A 367 -11.12 31.58 11.40
CA PHE A 367 -12.43 31.01 11.74
C PHE A 367 -13.57 32.07 11.84
N ALA A 368 -13.66 33.00 10.90
CA ALA A 368 -14.74 33.95 10.75
C ALA A 368 -15.91 33.23 10.05
N ASP A 369 -16.79 32.68 10.88
CA ASP A 369 -18.23 32.53 10.70
C ASP A 369 -18.77 32.75 9.27
N GLY A 370 -18.86 31.65 8.51
CA GLY A 370 -19.45 31.67 7.16
C GLY A 370 -19.17 30.46 6.28
N ALA A 371 -18.33 29.50 6.72
CA ALA A 371 -18.04 28.30 5.94
C ALA A 371 -19.31 27.48 5.71
N THR A 372 -19.74 27.39 4.44
CA THR A 372 -20.94 26.66 4.03
C THR A 372 -20.74 25.16 4.26
N ILE A 373 -21.50 24.60 5.20
CA ILE A 373 -21.56 23.16 5.44
C ILE A 373 -22.10 22.47 4.17
N ILE A 374 -21.49 21.35 3.78
CA ILE A 374 -22.03 20.52 2.69
C ILE A 374 -23.26 19.79 3.23
N THR A 375 -24.45 20.18 2.81
CA THR A 375 -25.72 19.60 3.31
C THR A 375 -26.41 18.68 2.31
N THR A 376 -25.94 18.63 1.07
CA THR A 376 -26.56 17.85 -0.01
C THR A 376 -25.57 16.92 -0.68
N LYS A 377 -26.08 15.79 -1.20
CA LYS A 377 -25.33 14.83 -1.99
C LYS A 377 -24.72 15.47 -3.24
N GLU A 378 -25.50 16.30 -3.93
CA GLU A 378 -25.07 17.05 -5.11
C GLU A 378 -23.95 18.03 -4.75
N GLY A 379 -23.95 18.56 -3.53
CA GLY A 379 -22.87 19.39 -3.01
C GLY A 379 -21.57 18.61 -2.77
N VAL A 380 -21.64 17.36 -2.34
CA VAL A 380 -20.45 16.49 -2.24
C VAL A 380 -19.93 16.16 -3.63
N LEU A 381 -20.81 15.70 -4.52
CA LEU A 381 -20.43 15.23 -5.85
C LEU A 381 -19.96 16.35 -6.78
N SER A 382 -20.49 17.57 -6.66
CA SER A 382 -20.02 18.72 -7.46
C SER A 382 -18.57 19.10 -7.18
N ARG A 383 -18.00 18.59 -6.07
CA ARG A 383 -16.59 18.79 -5.73
C ARG A 383 -15.69 17.72 -6.30
N VAL A 384 -16.22 16.58 -6.76
CA VAL A 384 -15.44 15.48 -7.35
C VAL A 384 -15.23 15.77 -8.83
N LEU A 385 -13.96 15.89 -9.26
CA LEU A 385 -13.60 16.21 -10.64
C LEU A 385 -13.55 14.98 -11.55
N ARG A 386 -13.33 13.79 -10.98
CA ARG A 386 -13.26 12.51 -11.70
C ARG A 386 -14.10 11.44 -11.01
N GLU A 387 -15.10 10.95 -11.72
CA GLU A 387 -15.94 9.82 -11.32
C GLU A 387 -15.85 8.74 -12.41
N GLU A 388 -14.84 7.86 -12.32
CA GLU A 388 -14.89 6.57 -13.01
C GLU A 388 -15.38 5.54 -11.98
N ASP A 389 -16.70 5.34 -11.86
CA ASP A 389 -17.23 4.31 -10.95
C ASP A 389 -17.26 2.95 -11.66
N LYS A 390 -16.30 2.09 -11.30
CA LYS A 390 -16.17 0.73 -11.83
C LYS A 390 -16.89 -0.30 -10.96
N ASP A 391 -17.36 0.09 -9.77
CA ASP A 391 -18.15 -0.77 -8.89
C ASP A 391 -19.64 -0.50 -9.14
N HIS A 392 -20.40 -1.54 -9.46
CA HIS A 392 -21.84 -1.39 -9.68
C HIS A 392 -22.64 -1.31 -8.38
N ASP A 393 -22.03 -1.69 -7.25
CA ASP A 393 -22.64 -1.53 -5.94
C ASP A 393 -22.46 -0.11 -5.42
N LEU A 394 -23.55 0.48 -4.94
CA LEU A 394 -23.57 1.86 -4.46
C LEU A 394 -22.95 2.02 -3.07
N GLY A 395 -22.63 0.94 -2.36
CA GLY A 395 -22.18 0.92 -0.97
C GLY A 395 -21.00 1.85 -0.69
N PRO A 396 -19.87 1.70 -1.42
CA PRO A 396 -18.71 2.57 -1.26
C PRO A 396 -19.04 4.05 -1.52
N ARG A 397 -19.68 4.33 -2.65
CA ARG A 397 -20.03 5.69 -3.08
C ARG A 397 -20.96 6.39 -2.10
N GLU A 398 -22.06 5.73 -1.72
CA GLU A 398 -23.05 6.33 -0.82
C GLU A 398 -22.52 6.44 0.61
N SER A 399 -21.65 5.52 1.05
CA SER A 399 -20.97 5.63 2.35
C SER A 399 -19.96 6.78 2.37
N TRP A 400 -19.23 7.00 1.27
CA TRP A 400 -18.36 8.17 1.10
C TRP A 400 -19.14 9.48 1.16
N ILE A 401 -20.26 9.56 0.44
CA ILE A 401 -21.14 10.72 0.46
C ILE A 401 -21.65 10.96 1.88
N ALA A 402 -22.16 9.91 2.54
CA ALA A 402 -22.66 10.01 3.91
C ALA A 402 -21.59 10.53 4.89
N ALA A 403 -20.37 10.02 4.82
CA ALA A 403 -19.27 10.49 5.67
C ALA A 403 -18.85 11.95 5.43
N ASN A 404 -19.13 12.49 4.23
CA ASN A 404 -18.76 13.87 3.86
C ASN A 404 -19.92 14.86 3.96
N LEU A 405 -21.15 14.41 4.23
CA LEU A 405 -22.26 15.29 4.58
C LEU A 405 -22.03 15.93 5.96
N GLY A 406 -22.41 17.19 6.12
CA GLY A 406 -22.21 17.94 7.37
C GLY A 406 -20.80 18.51 7.55
N MET A 407 -19.87 18.22 6.63
CA MET A 407 -18.49 18.71 6.71
C MET A 407 -18.39 20.22 6.39
N ARG A 408 -17.63 20.94 7.23
CA ARG A 408 -17.53 22.41 7.20
C ARG A 408 -16.51 22.97 6.20
N LYS A 409 -15.55 22.19 5.70
CA LYS A 409 -14.36 22.76 5.03
C LYS A 409 -13.97 22.11 3.69
N CYS A 410 -14.07 20.79 3.52
CA CYS A 410 -13.67 20.14 2.28
C CYS A 410 -14.14 18.67 2.25
N VAL A 411 -14.15 18.10 1.03
CA VAL A 411 -14.04 16.66 0.80
C VAL A 411 -12.55 16.40 0.60
N SER A 412 -11.99 15.44 1.31
CA SER A 412 -10.54 15.20 1.38
C SER A 412 -10.29 13.72 1.58
N LEU A 413 -9.22 13.22 0.97
CA LEU A 413 -8.72 11.87 1.22
C LEU A 413 -7.90 11.89 2.50
N LEU A 414 -7.96 10.81 3.27
CA LEU A 414 -7.16 10.67 4.48
C LEU A 414 -7.40 11.77 5.52
N MET A 415 -8.59 12.36 5.54
CA MET A 415 -8.84 13.53 6.38
C MET A 415 -8.53 13.22 7.86
N ASP A 416 -7.76 14.12 8.46
CA ASP A 416 -7.34 14.08 9.85
C ASP A 416 -8.60 14.03 10.76
N GLY A 417 -8.70 12.97 11.56
CA GLY A 417 -9.80 12.75 12.51
C GLY A 417 -10.95 11.84 12.03
N ASN A 418 -10.87 11.35 10.80
CA ASN A 418 -11.74 10.28 10.27
C ASN A 418 -11.22 8.87 10.59
N ASP A 419 -10.30 8.72 11.54
CA ASP A 419 -9.71 7.41 11.88
C ASP A 419 -10.78 6.38 12.26
N TRP A 420 -11.84 6.82 12.95
CA TRP A 420 -12.94 5.93 13.32
C TRP A 420 -13.68 5.37 12.10
N LEU A 421 -13.93 6.18 11.06
CA LEU A 421 -14.56 5.70 9.83
C LEU A 421 -13.69 4.63 9.15
N ARG A 422 -12.38 4.87 9.08
CA ARG A 422 -11.41 3.93 8.51
C ARG A 422 -11.30 2.65 9.34
N GLU A 423 -11.31 2.75 10.68
CA GLU A 423 -11.36 1.59 11.59
C GLU A 423 -12.61 0.73 11.33
N CYS A 424 -13.74 1.34 10.93
CA CYS A 424 -15.00 0.65 10.60
C CYS A 424 -15.11 0.19 9.14
N ALA A 425 -14.05 0.32 8.33
CA ALA A 425 -14.03 -0.07 6.92
C ALA A 425 -15.26 0.45 6.13
N TYR A 426 -15.68 1.69 6.40
CA TYR A 426 -16.99 2.21 5.97
C TYR A 426 -17.27 2.18 4.46
N LEU A 427 -16.24 2.04 3.63
CA LEU A 427 -16.31 2.00 2.16
C LEU A 427 -16.28 0.59 1.56
N PHE A 428 -16.25 -0.46 2.37
CA PHE A 428 -16.11 -1.84 1.88
C PHE A 428 -17.42 -2.61 1.85
N TRP A 429 -18.43 -2.13 2.58
CA TRP A 429 -19.71 -2.80 2.77
C TRP A 429 -20.63 -2.65 1.56
N ASP A 430 -21.33 -3.73 1.21
CA ASP A 430 -22.35 -3.71 0.16
C ASP A 430 -23.47 -2.73 0.50
N TRP A 431 -24.08 -2.12 -0.53
CA TRP A 431 -25.19 -1.19 -0.34
C TRP A 431 -26.36 -1.82 0.42
N ASP A 432 -26.63 -3.10 0.17
CA ASP A 432 -27.69 -3.81 0.90
C ASP A 432 -27.39 -3.90 2.40
N ARG A 433 -26.14 -4.17 2.77
CA ARG A 433 -25.69 -4.18 4.17
C ARG A 433 -25.77 -2.79 4.79
N VAL A 434 -25.27 -1.78 4.09
CA VAL A 434 -25.31 -0.37 4.54
C VAL A 434 -26.74 0.06 4.84
N ARG A 435 -27.71 -0.28 3.98
CA ARG A 435 -29.13 0.02 4.23
C ARG A 435 -29.72 -0.79 5.38
N ARG A 436 -29.48 -2.11 5.38
CA ARG A 436 -30.05 -3.03 6.37
C ARG A 436 -29.71 -2.64 7.80
N TYR A 437 -28.48 -2.19 8.03
CA TYR A 437 -27.98 -1.78 9.35
C TYR A 437 -27.90 -0.25 9.51
N GLN A 438 -28.50 0.51 8.60
CA GLN A 438 -28.55 1.98 8.67
C GLN A 438 -27.18 2.66 8.84
N LEU A 439 -26.12 2.05 8.30
CA LEU A 439 -24.74 2.48 8.52
C LEU A 439 -24.47 3.91 8.00
N SER A 440 -25.21 4.37 6.98
CA SER A 440 -25.11 5.74 6.48
C SER A 440 -25.35 6.80 7.56
N GLY A 441 -26.26 6.54 8.51
CA GLY A 441 -26.48 7.45 9.63
C GLY A 441 -25.29 7.49 10.58
N LEU A 442 -24.65 6.34 10.82
CA LEU A 442 -23.44 6.25 11.63
C LEU A 442 -22.28 7.01 10.97
N TRP A 443 -22.13 6.94 9.65
CA TRP A 443 -21.07 7.66 8.93
C TRP A 443 -21.23 9.18 9.02
N GLN A 444 -22.46 9.69 8.91
CA GLN A 444 -22.77 11.12 9.02
C GLN A 444 -22.51 11.69 10.42
N HIS A 445 -22.66 10.84 11.44
CA HIS A 445 -22.51 11.22 12.84
C HIS A 445 -21.24 10.64 13.47
N ALA A 446 -20.31 10.19 12.61
CA ALA A 446 -19.04 9.64 13.03
C ALA A 446 -18.35 10.61 13.99
N PRO A 447 -17.86 10.14 15.14
CA PRO A 447 -17.14 11.00 16.05
C PRO A 447 -15.89 11.51 15.33
N VAL A 448 -15.85 12.82 15.06
CA VAL A 448 -14.62 13.48 14.63
C VAL A 448 -13.66 13.39 15.79
N ARG A 449 -12.76 12.39 15.75
CA ARG A 449 -11.67 12.31 16.71
C ARG A 449 -10.72 13.41 16.31
N MET A 450 -10.81 14.57 16.97
CA MET A 450 -9.83 15.62 16.76
C MET A 450 -8.42 15.00 16.79
N PRO A 451 -7.61 15.18 15.74
CA PRO A 451 -6.26 14.63 15.73
C PRO A 451 -5.55 15.23 16.93
N TYR A 452 -4.99 14.40 17.80
CA TYR A 452 -4.10 14.83 18.89
C TYR A 452 -4.76 15.51 20.11
N THR A 453 -5.49 14.73 20.92
CA THR A 453 -5.56 14.96 22.39
C THR A 453 -5.20 13.74 23.22
N LYS A 454 -4.63 12.67 22.63
CA LYS A 454 -3.85 11.69 23.42
C LYS A 454 -2.46 12.29 23.75
N CYS A 455 -2.51 13.24 24.68
CA CYS A 455 -1.46 13.76 25.56
C CYS A 455 -0.16 14.24 24.91
N GLY A 456 0.01 15.56 24.78
CA GLY A 456 1.34 16.17 24.59
C GLY A 456 2.38 15.71 25.62
N ALA A 457 1.94 15.22 26.78
CA ALA A 457 2.78 14.56 27.77
C ALA A 457 3.49 13.32 27.21
N ASN A 458 2.82 12.47 26.43
CA ASN A 458 3.43 11.26 25.86
C ASN A 458 4.48 11.61 24.79
N ILE A 459 4.21 12.65 23.99
CA ILE A 459 5.18 13.13 22.99
C ILE A 459 6.41 13.73 23.69
N LYS A 460 6.20 14.48 24.77
CA LYS A 460 7.29 15.03 25.57
C LYS A 460 8.13 13.90 26.18
N GLU A 461 7.49 12.91 26.80
CA GLU A 461 8.16 11.75 27.37
C GLU A 461 8.95 10.95 26.31
N MET A 462 8.36 10.73 25.13
CA MET A 462 9.06 10.11 24.01
C MET A 462 10.32 10.88 23.63
N LYS A 463 10.23 12.21 23.50
CA LYS A 463 11.39 13.06 23.18
C LYS A 463 12.45 13.01 24.28
N GLU A 464 12.05 13.04 25.55
CA GLU A 464 12.98 12.90 26.68
C GLU A 464 13.69 11.53 26.64
N SER A 465 12.97 10.45 26.32
CA SER A 465 13.55 9.11 26.16
C SER A 465 14.62 9.05 25.06
N PHE A 466 14.47 9.83 23.98
CA PHE A 466 15.46 9.88 22.91
C PHE A 466 16.76 10.52 23.39
N VAL A 467 16.67 11.56 24.22
CA VAL A 467 17.86 12.22 24.80
C VAL A 467 18.62 11.24 25.70
N GLU A 468 17.92 10.51 26.57
CA GLU A 468 18.55 9.54 27.48
C GLU A 468 19.18 8.37 26.71
N ARG A 469 18.46 7.78 25.75
CA ARG A 469 18.99 6.69 24.91
C ARG A 469 20.12 7.15 23.99
N SER A 470 20.12 8.40 23.53
CA SER A 470 21.25 8.95 22.77
C SER A 470 22.53 9.01 23.60
N LYS A 471 22.45 9.41 24.87
CA LYS A 471 23.61 9.42 25.78
C LYS A 471 24.18 8.02 25.97
N ILE A 472 23.30 7.04 26.23
CA ILE A 472 23.71 5.64 26.36
C ILE A 472 24.42 5.15 25.09
N TRP A 473 23.86 5.48 23.92
CA TRP A 473 24.46 5.12 22.64
C TRP A 473 25.86 5.72 22.46
N ASP A 474 26.01 7.00 22.78
CA ASP A 474 27.25 7.77 22.62
C ASP A 474 28.36 7.28 23.57
N GLU A 475 27.98 6.76 24.75
CA GLU A 475 28.87 6.05 25.68
C GLU A 475 29.17 4.59 25.24
N GLY A 476 28.65 4.16 24.09
CA GLY A 476 28.88 2.82 23.53
C GLY A 476 27.84 1.77 23.92
N GLY A 477 26.88 2.09 24.79
CA GLY A 477 25.83 1.19 25.24
C GLY A 477 24.85 0.80 24.14
N ARG A 478 24.37 -0.44 24.16
CA ARG A 478 23.40 -1.01 23.21
C ARG A 478 22.34 -1.83 23.94
N GLY A 479 21.23 -2.13 23.28
CA GLY A 479 20.21 -3.05 23.81
C GLY A 479 18.95 -2.36 24.30
N TYR A 480 18.33 -2.93 25.34
CA TYR A 480 17.02 -2.52 25.83
C TYR A 480 17.16 -1.53 26.99
N TRP A 481 16.47 -0.40 26.88
CA TRP A 481 16.41 0.62 27.92
C TRP A 481 14.98 0.86 28.40
N SER A 482 14.83 1.06 29.69
CA SER A 482 13.60 1.57 30.31
C SER A 482 13.94 2.69 31.28
N LYS A 483 12.99 3.57 31.52
CA LYS A 483 13.19 4.73 32.41
C LYS A 483 13.58 4.25 33.81
N GLY A 484 14.79 4.59 34.22
CA GLY A 484 15.35 4.18 35.52
C GLY A 484 15.89 2.75 35.58
N ASP A 485 15.91 2.01 34.46
CA ASP A 485 16.46 0.65 34.38
C ASP A 485 17.46 0.52 33.22
N THR A 486 18.73 0.34 33.59
CA THR A 486 19.86 0.16 32.67
C THR A 486 20.39 -1.29 32.69
N SER A 487 19.73 -2.22 33.38
CA SER A 487 20.21 -3.60 33.59
C SER A 487 20.30 -4.42 32.30
N ARG A 488 19.56 -4.03 31.26
CA ARG A 488 19.53 -4.70 29.95
C ARG A 488 20.34 -3.98 28.87
N ILE A 489 21.16 -3.00 29.28
CA ILE A 489 22.13 -2.35 28.39
C ILE A 489 23.42 -3.16 28.39
N VAL A 490 23.90 -3.46 27.20
CA VAL A 490 25.21 -4.07 26.94
C VAL A 490 26.21 -2.95 26.69
N TRP A 491 27.24 -2.86 27.53
CA TRP A 491 28.36 -1.95 27.37
C TRP A 491 29.54 -2.68 26.72
N PRO A 492 30.34 -2.02 25.88
CA PRO A 492 31.57 -2.62 25.38
C PRO A 492 32.47 -2.97 26.57
N GLU A 493 32.94 -4.21 26.64
CA GLU A 493 33.92 -4.60 27.65
C GLU A 493 35.14 -3.68 27.52
N SER A 494 35.60 -3.14 28.65
CA SER A 494 36.72 -2.21 28.72
C SER A 494 38.05 -2.93 28.44
N GLU A 495 38.27 -3.41 27.22
CA GLU A 495 39.57 -3.94 26.78
C GLU A 495 40.66 -2.85 26.72
N ALA A 496 40.30 -1.57 26.94
CA ALA A 496 41.23 -0.44 26.92
C ALA A 496 41.83 -0.05 28.29
N MET A 497 41.46 -0.69 29.41
CA MET A 497 42.03 -0.35 30.72
C MET A 497 43.17 -1.26 31.20
N GLU A 498 43.43 -2.41 30.55
CA GLU A 498 44.59 -3.26 30.89
C GLU A 498 45.87 -2.94 30.08
N GLN A 499 45.80 -2.11 29.03
CA GLN A 499 47.01 -1.65 28.33
C GLN A 499 47.58 -0.33 28.89
N ALA A 500 46.87 0.36 29.79
CA ALA A 500 47.38 1.57 30.46
C ALA A 500 47.99 1.31 31.85
N SER A 501 47.88 0.08 32.37
CA SER A 501 48.54 -0.37 33.61
C SER A 501 49.76 -1.25 33.35
N GLY A 502 50.13 -1.46 32.08
CA GLY A 502 51.24 -2.29 31.63
C GLY A 502 52.21 -1.59 30.67
N SER A 503 52.52 -0.31 30.87
CA SER A 503 53.63 0.38 30.19
C SER A 503 54.30 1.41 31.09
#